data_AF-A0A1F5CPE8-F1
#
_entry.id   AF-A0A1F5CPE8-F1
#
_cell.length_a   1.000
_cell.length_b   1.000
_cell.length_c   1.000
_cell.angle_alpha   90.00
_cell.angle_beta   90.00
_cell.angle_gamma   90.00
#
_symmetry.space_group_name_H-M   'P 1'
#
loop_
_entity.id
_entity.type
_entity.pdbx_description
1 polymer ?
#
loop_
_entity_poly.entity_id
_entity_poly.type
_entity_poly.pdbx_seq_one_letter_code
_entity_poly.pdbx_strand_id
1 'polypeptide(L)'
;MRRIAEIADTIMGIHRNVKTVLAQVGPVNGEFRTCELERIGGKDQSVTVHVESKCRFFADVKAGYFLPIDFLMSGCASHSKLQVERRW
;
A
#
# COMPACT_ATOMS: atom_id res chain seq x y z
N MET A 1 17.28 14.19 -0.45
CA MET A 1 15.95 14.37 0.17
C MET A 1 14.85 14.84 -0.80
N ARG A 2 15.13 15.54 -1.92
CA ARG A 2 14.05 16.01 -2.85
C ARG A 2 13.30 14.91 -3.64
N ARG A 3 13.96 13.83 -4.05
CA ARG A 3 13.36 12.81 -4.94
C ARG A 3 12.17 12.01 -4.38
N ILE A 4 12.17 11.70 -3.08
CA ILE A 4 11.14 10.83 -2.49
C ILE A 4 9.79 11.54 -2.38
N ALA A 5 9.81 12.84 -2.06
CA ALA A 5 8.61 13.67 -2.04
C ALA A 5 7.99 13.80 -3.44
N GLU A 6 8.80 14.03 -4.47
CA GLU A 6 8.34 14.12 -5.87
C GLU A 6 7.66 12.82 -6.34
N ILE A 7 8.18 11.65 -5.93
CA ILE A 7 7.57 10.35 -6.21
C ILE A 7 6.20 10.25 -5.57
N ALA A 8 6.08 10.62 -4.29
CA ALA A 8 4.81 10.58 -3.58
C ALA A 8 3.78 11.53 -4.21
N ASP A 9 4.19 12.76 -4.55
CA ASP A 9 3.34 13.75 -5.21
C ASP A 9 2.86 13.25 -6.58
N THR A 10 3.74 12.62 -7.35
CA THR A 10 3.39 12.03 -8.65
C THR A 10 2.36 10.91 -8.50
N ILE A 11 2.58 9.98 -7.55
CA ILE A 11 1.65 8.88 -7.29
C ILE A 11 0.27 9.42 -6.89
N MET A 12 0.24 10.41 -6.00
CA MET A 12 -1.01 11.01 -5.53
C MET A 12 -1.71 11.84 -6.62
N GLY A 13 -0.95 12.49 -7.49
CA GLY A 13 -1.47 13.22 -8.65
C GLY A 13 -2.13 12.32 -9.69
N ILE A 14 -1.53 11.15 -9.97
CA ILE A 14 -2.08 10.16 -10.91
C ILE A 14 -3.27 9.41 -10.28
N HIS A 15 -3.17 9.05 -9.00
CA HIS A 15 -4.17 8.22 -8.32
C HIS A 15 -4.94 9.01 -7.25
N ARG A 16 -5.99 9.72 -7.67
CA ARG A 16 -6.88 10.53 -6.80
C ARG A 16 -7.44 9.83 -5.55
N ASN A 17 -7.55 8.50 -5.57
CA ASN A 17 -8.05 7.71 -4.44
C ASN A 17 -6.98 7.39 -3.40
N VAL A 18 -5.69 7.47 -3.76
CA VAL A 18 -4.57 7.26 -2.83
C VAL A 18 -4.52 8.43 -1.85
N LYS A 19 -4.55 8.12 -0.55
CA LYS A 19 -4.50 9.11 0.53
C LYS A 19 -3.20 9.09 1.32
N THR A 20 -2.44 8.01 1.21
CA THR A 20 -1.18 7.79 1.92
C THR A 20 -0.25 7.00 1.01
N VAL A 21 1.01 7.39 0.96
CA VAL A 21 2.08 6.67 0.26
C VAL A 21 3.14 6.29 1.29
N LEU A 22 3.41 4.99 1.38
CA LEU A 22 4.39 4.41 2.28
C LEU A 22 5.53 3.81 1.47
N ALA A 23 6.76 4.01 1.90
CA ALA A 23 7.95 3.38 1.36
C ALA A 23 8.40 2.26 2.30
N GLN A 24 8.74 1.10 1.72
CA GLN A 24 9.43 0.05 2.45
C GLN A 24 10.88 0.46 2.68
N VAL A 25 11.29 0.56 3.94
CA VAL A 25 12.65 0.96 4.33
C VAL A 25 13.48 -0.18 4.91
N GLY A 26 12.85 -1.35 5.14
CA GLY A 26 13.53 -2.54 5.65
C GLY A 26 13.03 -3.85 5.03
N PRO A 27 13.76 -4.96 5.23
CA PRO A 27 13.37 -6.28 4.75
C PRO A 27 12.10 -6.79 5.44
N VAL A 28 11.40 -7.71 4.76
CA VAL A 28 10.25 -8.44 5.33
C VAL A 28 10.76 -9.47 6.34
N ASN A 29 10.25 -9.45 7.57
CA ASN A 29 10.69 -10.30 8.65
C ASN A 29 9.52 -10.83 9.50
N GLY A 30 9.81 -11.86 10.30
CA GLY A 30 8.89 -12.44 11.27
C GLY A 30 7.80 -13.34 10.65
N GLU A 31 7.08 -14.02 11.53
CA GLU A 31 5.99 -14.94 11.18
C GLU A 31 4.84 -14.22 10.47
N PHE A 32 4.53 -12.99 10.89
CA PHE A 32 3.52 -12.14 10.28
C PHE A 32 3.99 -11.41 9.02
N ARG A 33 5.24 -11.66 8.59
CA ARG A 33 5.83 -11.13 7.35
C ARG A 33 5.67 -9.60 7.25
N THR A 34 5.95 -8.89 8.35
CA THR A 34 5.90 -7.43 8.43
C THR A 34 7.20 -6.80 7.92
N CYS A 35 7.14 -5.55 7.45
CA CYS A 35 8.33 -4.76 7.10
C CYS A 35 8.22 -3.33 7.64
N GLU A 36 9.36 -2.67 7.81
CA GLU A 36 9.36 -1.25 8.19
C GLU A 36 8.87 -0.38 7.04
N LEU A 37 7.87 0.44 7.34
CA LEU A 37 7.21 1.33 6.39
C LEU A 37 7.29 2.78 6.88
N GLU A 38 7.88 3.64 6.06
CA GLU A 38 7.98 5.07 6.30
C GLU A 38 6.98 5.82 5.41
N ARG A 39 6.31 6.84 5.98
CA ARG A 39 5.41 7.69 5.20
C ARG A 39 6.20 8.67 4.36
N ILE A 40 5.98 8.63 3.05
CA ILE A 40 6.63 9.54 2.10
C ILE A 40 5.67 10.57 1.49
N GLY A 41 4.36 10.39 1.65
CA GLY A 41 3.36 11.39 1.26
C GLY A 41 1.95 11.08 1.76
N GLY A 42 1.10 12.11 1.74
CA GLY A 42 -0.29 12.00 2.18
C GLY A 42 -0.47 11.91 3.70
N LYS A 43 -1.60 11.34 4.13
CA LYS A 43 -2.00 11.25 5.54
C LYS A 43 -1.18 10.23 6.31
N ASP A 44 -1.00 10.47 7.61
CA ASP A 44 -0.41 9.49 8.51
C ASP A 44 -1.45 8.45 8.94
N GLN A 45 -1.64 7.44 8.09
CA GLN A 45 -2.65 6.40 8.27
C GLN A 45 -2.10 5.06 7.77
N SER A 46 -2.01 4.07 8.66
CA SER A 46 -1.60 2.69 8.32
C SER A 46 -2.77 1.75 8.05
N VAL A 47 -3.96 2.10 8.54
CA VAL A 47 -5.16 1.28 8.46
C VAL A 47 -6.02 1.68 7.27
N THR A 48 -6.42 0.70 6.45
CA THR A 48 -7.25 0.91 5.26
C THR A 48 -8.34 -0.15 5.13
N VAL A 49 -9.35 0.16 4.32
CA VAL A 49 -10.30 -0.83 3.81
C VAL A 49 -9.93 -1.11 2.37
N HIS A 50 -9.60 -2.37 2.08
CA HIS A 50 -9.35 -2.86 0.74
C HIS A 50 -10.58 -3.54 0.18
N VAL A 51 -10.87 -3.36 -1.10
CA VAL A 51 -12.04 -3.97 -1.75
C VAL A 51 -11.56 -4.80 -2.93
N GLU A 52 -11.86 -6.09 -2.91
CA GLU A 52 -11.47 -7.04 -3.95
C GLU A 52 -12.55 -8.11 -4.08
N SER A 53 -12.86 -8.56 -5.30
CA SER A 53 -13.83 -9.65 -5.55
C SER A 53 -15.16 -9.48 -4.79
N LYS A 54 -15.65 -8.23 -4.67
CA LYS A 54 -16.86 -7.83 -3.90
C LYS A 54 -16.76 -8.00 -2.38
N CYS A 55 -15.59 -8.35 -1.85
CA CYS A 55 -15.28 -8.42 -0.43
C CYS A 55 -14.61 -7.13 0.04
N ARG A 56 -14.80 -6.80 1.32
CA ARG A 56 -14.16 -5.65 1.98
C ARG A 56 -13.28 -6.16 3.12
N PHE A 57 -12.00 -5.80 3.10
CA PHE A 57 -11.00 -6.24 4.06
C PHE A 57 -10.51 -5.05 4.86
N PHE A 58 -10.62 -5.12 6.18
CA PHE A 58 -10.00 -4.14 7.06
C PHE A 58 -8.56 -4.59 7.34
N ALA A 59 -7.59 -3.80 6.90
CA ALA A 59 -6.18 -4.16 6.94
C ALA A 59 -5.35 -3.03 7.53
N ASP A 60 -4.48 -3.37 8.47
CA ASP A 60 -3.37 -2.50 8.88
C ASP A 60 -2.10 -2.94 8.15
N VAL A 61 -1.62 -2.07 7.27
CA VAL A 61 -0.48 -2.34 6.39
C VAL A 61 0.83 -2.47 7.17
N LYS A 62 0.93 -1.90 8.38
CA LYS A 62 2.12 -2.03 9.23
C LYS A 62 2.09 -3.29 10.09
N ALA A 63 0.90 -3.77 10.45
CA ALA A 63 0.74 -4.85 11.41
C ALA A 63 0.69 -6.25 10.77
N GLY A 64 0.51 -6.36 9.46
CA GLY A 64 0.43 -7.65 8.80
C GLY A 64 0.69 -7.61 7.30
N TYR A 65 0.99 -8.77 6.74
CA TYR A 65 1.20 -8.94 5.32
C TYR A 65 -0.14 -9.05 4.58
N PHE A 66 -0.44 -8.05 3.73
CA PHE A 66 -1.61 -8.07 2.87
C PHE A 66 -1.20 -8.32 1.42
N LEU A 67 -1.73 -9.39 0.82
CA LEU A 67 -1.57 -9.70 -0.60
C LEU A 67 -2.88 -9.45 -1.35
N PRO A 68 -2.89 -8.56 -2.35
CA PRO A 68 -3.97 -8.48 -3.33
C PRO A 68 -4.22 -9.84 -3.99
N ILE A 69 -5.44 -10.36 -3.97
CA ILE A 69 -5.77 -11.70 -4.48
C ILE A 69 -5.57 -11.78 -6.01
N ASP A 70 -5.82 -10.69 -6.72
CA ASP A 70 -5.58 -10.60 -8.18
C ASP A 70 -4.10 -10.80 -8.55
N PHE A 71 -3.18 -10.52 -7.61
CA PHE A 71 -1.74 -10.68 -7.81
C PHE A 71 -1.31 -12.15 -7.85
N LEU A 72 -1.99 -13.02 -7.10
CA LEU A 72 -1.67 -14.46 -7.07
C LEU A 72 -2.09 -15.17 -8.37
N MET A 73 -3.15 -14.65 -9.03
CA MET A 73 -3.71 -15.24 -10.25
C MET A 73 -3.07 -14.72 -11.55
N SER A 74 -2.21 -13.69 -11.47
CA SER A 74 -1.64 -12.99 -12.65
C SER A 74 -0.14 -13.21 -12.87
N GLY A 75 0.56 -13.97 -12.03
CA GLY A 75 1.89 -14.53 -12.33
C GLY A 75 3.06 -13.53 -12.51
N CYS A 76 2.88 -12.22 -12.31
CA CYS A 76 3.93 -11.22 -12.49
C CYS A 76 4.28 -10.54 -11.17
N ALA A 77 5.36 -11.02 -10.53
CA ALA A 77 5.94 -10.40 -9.35
C ALA A 77 6.71 -9.13 -9.70
N SER A 78 6.09 -7.95 -9.60
CA SER A 78 6.80 -6.69 -9.30
C SER A 78 5.84 -5.54 -9.01
N HIS A 79 6.20 -4.74 -8.01
CA HIS A 79 5.58 -3.47 -7.58
C HIS A 79 4.33 -3.58 -6.70
N SER A 80 4.56 -3.44 -5.39
CA SER A 80 3.58 -3.19 -4.34
C SER A 80 2.77 -1.91 -4.64
N LYS A 81 1.66 -2.06 -5.36
CA LYS A 81 0.59 -1.05 -5.46
C LYS A 81 -0.49 -1.39 -4.44
N LEU A 82 -0.38 -0.83 -3.24
CA LEU A 82 -1.53 -0.67 -2.36
C LEU A 82 -2.40 0.46 -2.91
N GLN A 83 -3.36 0.11 -3.76
CA GLN A 83 -4.38 1.04 -4.23
C GLN A 83 -5.53 1.07 -3.23
N VAL A 84 -5.78 2.26 -2.67
CA VAL A 84 -6.94 2.51 -1.84
C VAL A 84 -8.14 2.73 -2.76
N GLU A 85 -9.07 1.79 -2.79
CA GLU A 85 -10.38 1.97 -3.44
C GLU A 85 -11.42 2.34 -2.38
N ARG A 86 -11.95 3.56 -2.47
CA ARG A 86 -13.23 3.93 -1.86
C ARG A 86 -14.15 4.43 -2.95
N ARG A 87 -15.24 3.70 -3.19
CA ARG A 87 -16.54 4.28 -3.54
C ARG A 87 -17.64 3.31 -3.09
N TRP A 88 -18.73 3.90 -2.59
CA TRP A 88 -19.92 3.25 -2.05
C TRP A 88 -20.50 2.19 -2.98
#